data_AF-A0AAW3K833-F1
#
_entry.id   AF-A0AAW3K833-F1
#
_cell.length_a   1.000
_cell.length_b   1.000
_cell.length_c   1.000
_cell.angle_alpha   90.00
_cell.angle_beta   90.00
_cell.angle_gamma   90.00
#
_symmetry.space_group_name_H-M   'P 1'
#
loop_
_entity.id
_entity.type
_entity.pdbx_description
1 polymer ?
#
loop_
_entity_poly.entity_id
_entity_poly.type
_entity_poly.pdbx_seq_one_letter_code
_entity_poly.pdbx_strand_id
1 'polypeptide(L)'
;MYFIQPSRQISSLEQVLDTLPSLQMITIEDIHRYDPTIIAIADVHDFLQYQWALPTIVIAQENEGSELSQAWELGALAGWIWTKLPANLEDSLLKIDAQYKRNQDSRDLPSAAELQKKLLPNPIELQNYKVETLFQPSAYLSGDWYDYWKISDKEIMFYLADVSGHGVTSSLLTSWMAAFHGRSKTPRELIKKLNGMLVQENIEKHITMLAGILNLETHALKWSSAGHYPPPIIFEPNQAPRVLNTSSFPLGLTEDLEVEEFQCTLTKHARFIICSDGALEPFSGGLNEQFSQLVYHLQNQSFRAPEHVADDIAILSLRRMN
;
A
#
# COMPACT_ATOMS: atom_id res chain seq x y z
N MET A 1 -24.00 -3.55 16.37
CA MET A 1 -25.03 -3.92 15.38
C MET A 1 -26.39 -3.58 15.95
N TYR A 2 -27.35 -3.28 15.09
CA TYR A 2 -28.73 -2.95 15.48
C TYR A 2 -29.71 -3.99 14.94
N PHE A 3 -30.85 -4.14 15.61
CA PHE A 3 -31.97 -4.90 15.08
C PHE A 3 -33.14 -3.95 14.89
N ILE A 4 -33.65 -3.85 13.66
CA ILE A 4 -34.74 -2.96 13.30
C ILE A 4 -36.05 -3.70 13.58
N GLN A 5 -36.89 -3.10 14.42
CA GLN A 5 -38.19 -3.67 14.76
C GLN A 5 -39.06 -3.82 13.49
N PRO A 6 -39.53 -5.04 13.17
CA PRO A 6 -40.34 -5.26 11.97
C PRO A 6 -41.66 -4.50 12.04
N SER A 7 -42.10 -3.92 10.91
CA SER A 7 -43.41 -3.26 10.82
C SER A 7 -44.59 -4.24 10.78
N ARG A 8 -44.32 -5.49 10.40
CA ARG A 8 -45.28 -6.59 10.33
C ARG A 8 -45.11 -7.58 11.47
N GLN A 9 -46.16 -8.35 11.77
CA GLN A 9 -46.08 -9.41 12.78
C GLN A 9 -45.24 -10.58 12.26
N ILE A 10 -44.22 -10.94 13.02
CA ILE A 10 -43.34 -12.08 12.76
C ILE A 10 -43.45 -13.08 13.91
N SER A 11 -43.97 -14.27 13.64
CA SER A 11 -44.24 -15.30 14.64
C SER A 11 -42.98 -15.78 15.37
N SER A 12 -41.83 -15.76 14.70
CA SER A 12 -40.54 -16.23 15.22
C SER A 12 -39.68 -15.11 15.81
N LEU A 13 -40.20 -13.89 15.97
CA LEU A 13 -39.40 -12.74 16.38
C LEU A 13 -38.74 -12.92 17.74
N GLU A 14 -39.48 -13.35 18.76
CA GLU A 14 -38.94 -13.57 20.11
C GLU A 14 -37.83 -14.61 20.10
N GLN A 15 -38.02 -15.72 19.38
CA GLN A 15 -37.00 -16.76 19.23
C GLN A 15 -35.72 -16.23 18.60
N VAL A 16 -35.82 -15.35 17.60
CA VAL A 16 -34.65 -14.73 16.97
C VAL A 16 -33.95 -13.75 17.92
N LEU A 17 -34.71 -12.91 18.64
CA LEU A 17 -34.14 -11.99 19.62
C LEU A 17 -33.42 -12.71 20.76
N ASP A 18 -33.94 -13.85 21.22
CA ASP A 18 -33.29 -14.70 22.24
C ASP A 18 -31.95 -15.27 21.77
N THR A 19 -31.78 -15.47 20.46
CA THR A 19 -30.51 -15.89 19.85
C THR A 19 -29.53 -14.73 19.60
N LEU A 20 -29.98 -13.49 19.79
CA LEU A 20 -29.22 -12.26 19.59
C LEU A 20 -29.29 -11.31 20.80
N PRO A 21 -28.99 -11.77 22.03
CA PRO A 21 -29.31 -11.04 23.26
C PRO A 21 -28.52 -9.73 23.44
N SER A 22 -27.44 -9.54 22.68
CA SER A 22 -26.57 -8.36 22.74
C SER A 22 -26.95 -7.25 21.76
N LEU A 23 -27.96 -7.46 20.90
CA LEU A 23 -28.36 -6.45 19.91
C LEU A 23 -29.31 -5.41 20.50
N GLN A 24 -29.03 -4.15 20.20
CA GLN A 24 -29.94 -3.06 20.51
C GLN A 24 -31.06 -3.00 19.46
N MET A 25 -32.31 -3.07 19.93
CA MET A 25 -33.50 -2.84 19.12
C MET A 25 -33.68 -1.35 18.81
N ILE A 26 -33.97 -1.02 17.56
CA ILE A 26 -34.26 0.33 17.08
C ILE A 26 -35.54 0.33 16.22
N THR A 27 -36.20 1.48 16.12
CA THR A 27 -37.38 1.65 15.26
C THR A 27 -36.98 2.20 13.90
N ILE A 28 -37.79 1.94 12.87
CA ILE A 28 -37.59 2.49 11.52
C ILE A 28 -37.60 4.02 11.55
N GLU A 29 -38.44 4.62 12.40
CA GLU A 29 -38.55 6.08 12.54
C GLU A 29 -37.24 6.71 13.02
N ASP A 30 -36.50 6.04 13.89
CA ASP A 30 -35.27 6.55 14.49
C ASP A 30 -33.98 6.17 13.73
N ILE A 31 -34.07 5.36 12.67
CA ILE A 31 -32.90 4.85 11.92
C ILE A 31 -31.88 5.92 11.53
N HIS A 32 -32.36 7.10 11.15
CA HIS A 32 -31.53 8.23 10.70
C HIS A 32 -30.64 8.83 11.80
N ARG A 33 -30.86 8.46 13.07
CA ARG A 33 -30.11 8.94 14.23
C ARG A 33 -28.90 8.06 14.57
N TYR A 34 -28.75 6.92 13.89
CA TYR A 34 -27.70 5.94 14.16
C TYR A 34 -26.55 6.03 13.16
N ASP A 35 -25.37 5.55 13.58
CA ASP A 35 -24.16 5.57 12.77
C ASP A 35 -24.33 4.70 11.50
N PRO A 36 -24.21 5.29 10.29
CA PRO A 36 -24.41 4.59 9.03
C PRO A 36 -23.33 3.52 8.74
N THR A 37 -22.29 3.39 9.57
CA THR A 37 -21.26 2.36 9.44
C THR A 37 -21.60 1.07 10.21
N ILE A 38 -22.60 1.09 11.09
CA ILE A 38 -22.96 -0.07 11.91
C ILE A 38 -23.98 -0.94 11.17
N ILE A 39 -23.72 -2.25 11.12
CA ILE A 39 -24.62 -3.22 10.50
C ILE A 39 -25.94 -3.32 11.27
N ALA A 40 -27.04 -3.25 10.51
CA ALA A 40 -28.39 -3.50 10.97
C ALA A 40 -28.90 -4.87 10.50
N ILE A 41 -29.84 -5.44 11.25
CA ILE A 41 -30.61 -6.62 10.88
C ILE A 41 -32.07 -6.20 10.77
N ALA A 42 -32.75 -6.54 9.68
CA ALA A 42 -34.13 -6.12 9.45
C ALA A 42 -34.95 -7.16 8.70
N ASP A 43 -36.27 -7.03 8.77
CA ASP A 43 -37.17 -7.76 7.88
C ASP A 43 -37.00 -7.28 6.42
N VAL A 44 -37.08 -8.23 5.49
CA VAL A 44 -36.87 -7.96 4.06
C VAL A 44 -37.87 -6.94 3.51
N HIS A 45 -39.13 -6.92 3.95
CA HIS A 45 -40.12 -5.96 3.44
C HIS A 45 -39.82 -4.54 3.90
N ASP A 46 -39.38 -4.37 5.15
CA ASP A 46 -39.01 -3.06 5.66
C ASP A 46 -37.79 -2.51 4.91
N PHE A 47 -36.80 -3.37 4.65
CA PHE A 47 -35.63 -2.97 3.85
C PHE A 47 -36.02 -2.51 2.45
N LEU A 48 -36.87 -3.28 1.76
CA LEU A 48 -37.33 -2.95 0.40
C LEU A 48 -38.21 -1.70 0.36
N GLN A 49 -39.03 -1.48 1.37
CA GLN A 49 -39.98 -0.36 1.46
C GLN A 49 -39.30 0.96 1.81
N TYR A 50 -38.40 0.97 2.81
CA TYR A 50 -37.88 2.20 3.39
C TYR A 50 -36.47 2.58 2.91
N GLN A 51 -35.67 1.63 2.42
CA GLN A 51 -34.36 1.86 1.77
C GLN A 51 -33.45 2.84 2.53
N TRP A 52 -33.14 2.54 3.78
CA TRP A 52 -32.23 3.34 4.59
C TRP A 52 -30.75 3.17 4.20
N ALA A 53 -29.89 4.02 4.75
CA ALA A 53 -28.45 4.04 4.46
C ALA A 53 -27.60 3.02 5.24
N LEU A 54 -28.15 2.41 6.31
CA LEU A 54 -27.42 1.42 7.12
C LEU A 54 -27.12 0.14 6.30
N PRO A 55 -25.90 -0.40 6.37
CA PRO A 55 -25.60 -1.72 5.83
C PRO A 55 -26.46 -2.78 6.53
N THR A 56 -27.17 -3.61 5.77
CA THR A 56 -28.25 -4.43 6.34
C THR A 56 -28.14 -5.89 5.98
N ILE A 57 -28.28 -6.77 6.99
CA ILE A 57 -28.60 -8.18 6.81
C ILE A 57 -30.13 -8.31 6.84
N VAL A 58 -30.71 -8.89 5.80
CA VAL A 58 -32.17 -9.05 5.70
C VAL A 58 -32.60 -10.45 6.13
N ILE A 59 -33.75 -10.53 6.81
CA ILE A 59 -34.40 -11.79 7.18
C ILE A 59 -35.76 -11.86 6.49
N ALA A 60 -36.03 -13.00 5.83
CA ALA A 60 -37.25 -13.26 5.08
C ALA A 60 -37.94 -14.55 5.54
N GLN A 61 -39.18 -14.78 5.14
CA GLN A 61 -39.89 -16.06 5.29
C GLN A 61 -39.48 -17.04 4.17
N GLU A 62 -39.75 -18.34 4.35
CA GLU A 62 -39.35 -19.37 3.37
C GLU A 62 -39.97 -19.18 1.98
N ASN A 63 -41.14 -18.55 1.90
CA ASN A 63 -41.85 -18.23 0.66
C ASN A 63 -41.43 -16.90 0.02
N GLU A 64 -40.52 -16.14 0.63
CA GLU A 64 -40.13 -14.77 0.24
C GLU A 64 -38.77 -14.74 -0.49
N GLY A 65 -38.51 -15.77 -1.32
CA GLY A 65 -37.26 -15.86 -2.07
C GLY A 65 -37.09 -14.74 -3.11
N SER A 66 -38.20 -14.21 -3.65
CA SER A 66 -38.16 -13.11 -4.61
C SER A 66 -37.72 -11.80 -3.96
N GLU A 67 -38.25 -11.51 -2.77
CA GLU A 67 -37.93 -10.35 -1.95
C GLU A 67 -36.47 -10.41 -1.51
N LEU A 68 -35.98 -11.59 -1.12
CA LEU A 68 -34.58 -11.79 -0.77
C LEU A 68 -33.64 -11.51 -1.95
N SER A 69 -34.00 -11.98 -3.14
CA SER A 69 -33.25 -11.70 -4.37
C SER A 69 -33.23 -10.20 -4.67
N GLN A 70 -34.37 -9.52 -4.55
CA GLN A 70 -34.46 -8.07 -4.75
C GLN A 70 -33.63 -7.29 -3.72
N ALA A 71 -33.62 -7.73 -2.46
CA ALA A 71 -32.82 -7.10 -1.42
C ALA A 71 -31.31 -7.21 -1.70
N TRP A 72 -30.85 -8.34 -2.26
CA TRP A 72 -29.46 -8.47 -2.71
C TRP A 72 -29.10 -7.51 -3.85
N GLU A 73 -29.99 -7.32 -4.82
CA GLU A 73 -29.78 -6.34 -5.90
C GLU A 73 -29.67 -4.90 -5.36
N LEU A 74 -30.38 -4.60 -4.26
CA LEU A 74 -30.33 -3.31 -3.58
C LEU A 74 -29.22 -3.19 -2.53
N GLY A 75 -28.31 -4.18 -2.45
CA GLY A 75 -27.09 -4.10 -1.65
C GLY A 75 -27.21 -4.62 -0.21
N ALA A 76 -28.20 -5.46 0.10
CA ALA A 76 -28.20 -6.20 1.37
C ALA A 76 -26.93 -7.07 1.49
N LEU A 77 -26.32 -7.08 2.67
CA LEU A 77 -25.03 -7.75 2.91
C LEU A 77 -25.16 -9.28 2.94
N ALA A 78 -26.29 -9.77 3.44
CA ALA A 78 -26.62 -11.19 3.53
C ALA A 78 -28.13 -11.36 3.64
N GLY A 79 -28.61 -12.56 3.32
CA GLY A 79 -30.02 -12.94 3.42
C GLY A 79 -30.21 -14.20 4.26
N TRP A 80 -31.09 -14.15 5.25
CA TRP A 80 -31.44 -15.27 6.13
C TRP A 80 -32.94 -15.55 6.12
N ILE A 81 -33.31 -16.69 6.70
CA ILE A 81 -34.70 -17.10 6.86
C ILE A 81 -35.07 -17.15 8.34
N TRP A 82 -36.22 -16.57 8.73
CA TRP A 82 -36.69 -16.49 10.12
C TRP A 82 -36.72 -17.85 10.83
N THR A 83 -37.09 -18.91 10.14
CA THR A 83 -37.16 -20.29 10.65
C THR A 83 -35.83 -21.05 10.57
N LYS A 84 -34.82 -20.50 9.89
CA LYS A 84 -33.57 -21.20 9.55
C LYS A 84 -32.38 -20.24 9.57
N LEU A 85 -32.07 -19.74 10.75
CA LEU A 85 -30.87 -18.94 11.00
C LEU A 85 -29.58 -19.80 10.92
N PRO A 86 -28.42 -19.17 10.67
CA PRO A 86 -27.13 -19.85 10.77
C PRO A 86 -26.92 -20.54 12.12
N ALA A 87 -26.34 -21.74 12.12
CA ALA A 87 -26.13 -22.53 13.33
C ALA A 87 -25.18 -21.87 14.35
N ASN A 88 -24.23 -21.06 13.87
CA ASN A 88 -23.37 -20.22 14.72
C ASN A 88 -23.52 -18.76 14.27
N LEU A 89 -24.49 -18.08 14.88
CA LEU A 89 -24.93 -16.75 14.47
C LEU A 89 -23.86 -15.69 14.75
N GLU A 90 -23.21 -15.75 15.91
CA GLU A 90 -22.14 -14.81 16.28
C GLU A 90 -20.96 -14.89 15.30
N ASP A 91 -20.48 -16.09 14.97
CA ASP A 91 -19.37 -16.26 14.02
C ASP A 91 -19.76 -15.79 12.60
N SER A 92 -21.02 -16.02 12.20
CA SER A 92 -21.54 -15.55 10.92
C SER A 92 -21.60 -14.02 10.86
N LEU A 93 -22.07 -13.38 11.93
CA LEU A 93 -22.10 -11.92 12.06
C LEU A 93 -20.69 -11.32 12.04
N LEU A 94 -19.75 -11.92 12.77
CA LEU A 94 -18.34 -11.48 12.78
C LEU A 94 -17.72 -11.56 11.38
N LYS A 95 -17.99 -12.63 10.63
CA LYS A 95 -17.51 -12.77 9.24
C LYS A 95 -18.08 -11.71 8.31
N ILE A 96 -19.38 -11.44 8.41
CA ILE A 96 -20.06 -10.43 7.59
C ILE A 96 -19.54 -9.03 7.93
N ASP A 97 -19.38 -8.70 9.22
CA ASP A 97 -18.80 -7.42 9.67
C ASP A 97 -17.37 -7.23 9.16
N ALA A 98 -16.53 -8.25 9.29
CA ALA A 98 -15.16 -8.22 8.78
C ALA A 98 -15.13 -8.05 7.25
N GLN A 99 -16.03 -8.72 6.51
CA GLN A 99 -16.13 -8.57 5.07
C GLN A 99 -16.63 -7.19 4.65
N TYR A 100 -17.63 -6.66 5.35
CA TYR A 100 -18.16 -5.33 5.11
C TYR A 100 -17.11 -4.24 5.37
N LYS A 101 -16.39 -4.31 6.48
CA LYS A 101 -15.30 -3.38 6.80
C LYS A 101 -14.19 -3.41 5.76
N ARG A 102 -13.74 -4.62 5.35
CA ARG A 102 -12.79 -4.78 4.24
C ARG A 102 -13.26 -4.14 2.94
N ASN A 103 -14.57 -4.20 2.66
CA ASN A 103 -15.17 -3.56 1.48
C ASN A 103 -15.37 -2.06 1.66
N GLN A 104 -15.61 -1.54 2.87
CA GLN A 104 -15.72 -0.10 3.13
C GLN A 104 -14.37 0.61 2.97
N ASP A 105 -13.29 0.00 3.45
CA ASP A 105 -11.93 0.52 3.26
C ASP A 105 -11.65 0.79 1.77
N SER A 106 -12.27 0.04 0.85
CA SER A 106 -12.08 0.18 -0.60
C SER A 106 -12.67 1.44 -1.25
N ARG A 107 -13.50 2.25 -0.58
CA ARG A 107 -14.14 3.42 -1.24
C ARG A 107 -13.20 4.62 -1.39
N ASP A 108 -12.40 4.91 -0.38
CA ASP A 108 -11.46 6.05 -0.39
C ASP A 108 -10.04 5.66 -0.78
N LEU A 109 -9.67 4.37 -0.65
CA LEU A 109 -8.35 3.87 -1.02
C LEU A 109 -7.97 4.13 -2.49
N PRO A 110 -8.86 3.98 -3.49
CA PRO A 110 -8.55 4.36 -4.87
C PRO A 110 -8.23 5.84 -5.01
N SER A 111 -9.00 6.71 -4.34
CA SER A 111 -8.77 8.16 -4.36
C SER A 111 -7.46 8.55 -3.65
N ALA A 112 -7.16 7.89 -2.52
CA ALA A 112 -5.90 8.06 -1.80
C ALA A 112 -4.70 7.56 -2.65
N ALA A 113 -4.85 6.44 -3.36
CA ALA A 113 -3.84 5.91 -4.27
C ALA A 113 -3.55 6.86 -5.42
N GLU A 114 -4.59 7.45 -6.03
CA GLU A 114 -4.43 8.47 -7.05
C GLU A 114 -3.73 9.72 -6.52
N LEU A 115 -4.01 10.13 -5.28
CA LEU A 115 -3.28 11.22 -4.63
C LEU A 115 -1.82 10.85 -4.40
N GLN A 116 -1.56 9.67 -3.82
CA GLN A 116 -0.21 9.18 -3.54
C GLN A 116 0.60 9.14 -4.85
N LYS A 117 0.05 8.59 -5.93
CA LYS A 117 0.71 8.53 -7.23
C LYS A 117 1.04 9.91 -7.82
N LYS A 118 0.20 10.93 -7.57
CA LYS A 118 0.47 12.32 -7.99
C LYS A 118 1.61 12.98 -7.21
N LEU A 119 2.00 12.44 -6.06
CA LEU A 119 3.14 12.93 -5.29
C LEU A 119 4.48 12.41 -5.82
N LEU A 120 4.49 11.37 -6.68
CA LEU A 120 5.71 10.88 -7.33
C LEU A 120 6.34 11.99 -8.18
N PRO A 121 7.67 12.01 -8.36
CA PRO A 121 8.33 13.03 -9.14
C PRO A 121 7.86 13.02 -10.60
N ASN A 122 7.65 14.21 -11.14
CA ASN A 122 7.43 14.37 -12.57
C ASN A 122 8.72 14.01 -13.33
N PRO A 123 8.61 13.43 -14.54
CA PRO A 123 9.77 13.20 -15.40
C PRO A 123 10.55 14.50 -15.64
N ILE A 124 11.87 14.42 -15.47
CA ILE A 124 12.78 15.54 -15.73
C ILE A 124 13.70 15.21 -16.90
N GLU A 125 13.95 16.20 -17.75
CA GLU A 125 14.95 16.07 -18.81
C GLU A 125 16.36 16.25 -18.25
N LEU A 126 17.20 15.25 -18.47
CA LEU A 126 18.59 15.24 -18.02
C LEU A 126 19.54 15.18 -19.22
N GLN A 127 20.60 15.98 -19.17
CA GLN A 127 21.67 15.86 -20.13
C GLN A 127 22.33 14.49 -19.97
N ASN A 128 22.48 13.75 -21.07
CA ASN A 128 23.20 12.47 -21.13
C ASN A 128 22.58 11.31 -20.33
N TYR A 129 21.43 11.49 -19.68
CA TYR A 129 20.81 10.47 -18.85
C TYR A 129 19.32 10.32 -19.13
N LYS A 130 18.84 9.09 -18.98
CA LYS A 130 17.43 8.75 -18.94
C LYS A 130 17.10 8.19 -17.56
N VAL A 131 16.04 8.69 -16.95
CA VAL A 131 15.46 8.09 -15.74
C VAL A 131 14.38 7.12 -16.18
N GLU A 132 14.44 5.88 -15.70
CA GLU A 132 13.46 4.84 -15.97
C GLU A 132 12.93 4.34 -14.63
N THR A 133 11.62 4.29 -14.46
CA THR A 133 10.99 3.91 -13.19
C THR A 133 9.94 2.84 -13.37
N LEU A 134 9.73 2.05 -12.32
CA LEU A 134 8.57 1.19 -12.15
C LEU A 134 8.04 1.44 -10.74
N PHE A 135 6.72 1.58 -10.62
CA PHE A 135 6.03 1.73 -9.35
C PHE A 135 4.76 0.89 -9.39
N GLN A 136 4.69 -0.14 -8.58
CA GLN A 136 3.58 -1.06 -8.53
C GLN A 136 3.26 -1.43 -7.08
N PRO A 137 2.23 -0.81 -6.49
CA PRO A 137 1.71 -1.23 -5.20
C PRO A 137 1.18 -2.66 -5.23
N SER A 138 1.33 -3.39 -4.13
CA SER A 138 0.70 -4.70 -3.85
C SER A 138 -0.80 -4.62 -3.65
N ALA A 139 -1.28 -3.47 -3.19
CA ALA A 139 -2.70 -3.15 -3.04
C ALA A 139 -3.02 -1.79 -3.68
N TYR A 140 -3.75 -0.92 -2.99
CA TYR A 140 -4.03 0.44 -3.49
C TYR A 140 -2.87 1.40 -3.22
N LEU A 141 -2.33 1.35 -2.01
CA LEU A 141 -1.32 2.28 -1.50
C LEU A 141 -0.01 1.53 -1.27
N SER A 142 1.12 2.23 -1.39
CA SER A 142 2.43 1.62 -1.27
C SER A 142 3.30 2.21 -0.15
N GLY A 143 3.99 1.33 0.57
CA GLY A 143 5.08 1.64 1.50
C GLY A 143 6.44 1.85 0.81
N ASP A 144 6.54 1.51 -0.48
CA ASP A 144 7.68 1.88 -1.32
C ASP A 144 7.55 3.31 -1.85
N TRP A 145 8.69 3.95 -2.06
CA TRP A 145 8.75 5.28 -2.64
C TRP A 145 10.06 5.52 -3.39
N TYR A 146 9.99 6.26 -4.49
CA TYR A 146 11.18 6.87 -5.07
C TYR A 146 10.95 8.36 -5.30
N ASP A 147 12.04 9.10 -5.31
CA ASP A 147 12.03 10.49 -5.69
C ASP A 147 13.33 10.88 -6.40
N TYR A 148 13.28 11.93 -7.19
CA TYR A 148 14.46 12.54 -7.81
C TYR A 148 14.19 14.00 -8.19
N TRP A 149 15.21 14.84 -8.07
CA TRP A 149 15.13 16.25 -8.46
C TRP A 149 16.48 16.80 -8.88
N LYS A 150 16.48 17.91 -9.64
CA LYS A 150 17.69 18.66 -9.93
C LYS A 150 18.10 19.46 -8.70
N ILE A 151 19.32 19.26 -8.22
CA ILE A 151 19.96 20.15 -7.25
C ILE A 151 20.50 21.39 -7.99
N SER A 152 21.01 21.18 -9.20
CA SER A 152 21.47 22.21 -10.14
C SER A 152 21.35 21.69 -11.58
N ASP A 153 21.79 22.48 -12.58
CA ASP A 153 21.87 22.01 -13.97
C ASP A 153 22.85 20.85 -14.17
N LYS A 154 23.75 20.62 -13.20
CA LYS A 154 24.82 19.62 -13.28
C LYS A 154 24.59 18.43 -12.39
N GLU A 155 23.67 18.50 -11.43
CA GLU A 155 23.54 17.50 -10.38
C GLU A 155 22.08 17.17 -10.12
N ILE A 156 21.81 15.88 -10.00
CA ILE A 156 20.51 15.36 -9.56
C ILE A 156 20.67 14.67 -8.21
N MET A 157 19.68 14.83 -7.34
CA MET A 157 19.44 13.93 -6.22
C MET A 157 18.47 12.85 -6.68
N PHE A 158 18.62 11.66 -6.11
CA PHE A 158 17.62 10.62 -6.18
C PHE A 158 17.61 9.81 -4.89
N TYR A 159 16.50 9.13 -4.62
CA TYR A 159 16.46 8.06 -3.64
C TYR A 159 15.39 7.03 -3.98
N LEU A 160 15.54 5.84 -3.41
CA LEU A 160 14.49 4.84 -3.27
C LEU A 160 14.41 4.45 -1.80
N ALA A 161 13.20 4.31 -1.28
CA ALA A 161 12.94 3.96 0.09
C ALA A 161 11.79 2.96 0.19
N ASP A 162 11.83 2.19 1.25
CA ASP A 162 10.82 1.19 1.61
C ASP A 162 10.54 1.34 3.12
N VAL A 163 9.28 1.54 3.45
CA VAL A 163 8.79 1.68 4.81
C VAL A 163 8.33 0.33 5.33
N SER A 164 8.89 -0.11 6.45
CA SER A 164 8.57 -1.40 7.08
C SER A 164 7.07 -1.71 7.18
N GLY A 165 6.70 -2.87 6.64
CA GLY A 165 5.32 -3.37 6.59
C GLY A 165 4.46 -2.67 5.54
N HIS A 166 3.33 -3.27 5.18
CA HIS A 166 2.51 -2.82 4.06
C HIS A 166 1.23 -2.09 4.49
N GLY A 167 0.58 -1.41 3.54
CA GLY A 167 -0.76 -0.83 3.69
C GLY A 167 -0.80 0.65 4.06
N VAL A 168 -1.91 1.09 4.65
CA VAL A 168 -2.22 2.52 4.82
C VAL A 168 -1.17 3.25 5.66
N THR A 169 -0.75 2.69 6.79
CA THR A 169 0.18 3.37 7.70
C THR A 169 1.56 3.59 7.07
N SER A 170 2.12 2.62 6.35
CA SER A 170 3.40 2.80 5.65
C SER A 170 3.28 3.79 4.50
N SER A 171 2.14 3.78 3.79
CA SER A 171 1.87 4.73 2.71
C SER A 171 1.73 6.19 3.14
N LEU A 172 1.32 6.45 4.39
CA LEU A 172 1.30 7.79 4.96
C LEU A 172 2.72 8.32 5.15
N LEU A 173 3.66 7.46 5.54
CA LEU A 173 5.07 7.83 5.69
C LEU A 173 5.72 8.12 4.32
N THR A 174 5.43 7.33 3.29
CA THR A 174 5.93 7.64 1.93
C THR A 174 5.35 8.95 1.41
N SER A 175 4.07 9.22 1.66
CA SER A 175 3.44 10.51 1.33
C SER A 175 4.06 11.68 2.08
N TRP A 176 4.43 11.48 3.36
CA TRP A 176 5.17 12.48 4.15
C TRP A 176 6.58 12.72 3.60
N MET A 177 7.26 11.68 3.13
CA MET A 177 8.59 11.80 2.50
C MET A 177 8.57 12.67 1.24
N ALA A 178 7.47 12.66 0.48
CA ALA A 178 7.32 13.56 -0.68
C ALA A 178 7.46 15.05 -0.31
N ALA A 179 7.17 15.43 0.94
CA ALA A 179 7.38 16.80 1.43
C ALA A 179 8.87 17.18 1.57
N PHE A 180 9.81 16.25 1.38
CA PHE A 180 11.25 16.49 1.41
C PHE A 180 11.87 16.69 0.03
N HIS A 181 11.08 16.51 -1.03
CA HIS A 181 11.49 16.81 -2.40
C HIS A 181 12.13 18.21 -2.49
N GLY A 182 13.36 18.29 -3.02
CA GLY A 182 14.07 19.56 -3.19
C GLY A 182 14.57 20.22 -1.90
N ARG A 183 14.44 19.59 -0.72
CA ARG A 183 14.79 20.20 0.58
C ARG A 183 16.17 19.83 1.12
N SER A 184 16.91 18.96 0.44
CA SER A 184 18.26 18.53 0.81
C SER A 184 19.21 18.61 -0.38
N LYS A 185 20.49 18.92 -0.11
CA LYS A 185 21.52 19.03 -1.15
C LYS A 185 22.50 17.87 -1.15
N THR A 186 22.52 17.06 -0.10
CA THR A 186 23.33 15.83 -0.03
C THR A 186 22.51 14.62 0.44
N PRO A 187 22.87 13.37 0.05
CA PRO A 187 22.19 12.16 0.53
C PRO A 187 22.25 12.06 2.05
N ARG A 188 23.40 12.42 2.63
CA ARG A 188 23.63 12.44 4.07
C ARG A 188 22.70 13.39 4.80
N GLU A 189 22.48 14.60 4.28
CA GLU A 189 21.51 15.55 4.84
C GLU A 189 20.10 14.98 4.83
N LEU A 190 19.67 14.39 3.70
CA LEU A 190 18.34 13.79 3.57
C LEU A 190 18.14 12.66 4.59
N ILE A 191 19.08 11.70 4.63
CA ILE A 191 19.05 10.55 5.53
C ILE A 191 18.98 11.01 6.99
N LYS A 192 19.86 11.94 7.41
CA LYS A 192 19.85 12.44 8.79
C LYS A 192 18.57 13.18 9.15
N LYS A 193 18.02 13.95 8.21
CA LYS A 193 16.80 14.72 8.45
C LYS A 193 15.59 13.80 8.61
N LEU A 194 15.45 12.78 7.77
CA LEU A 194 14.39 11.78 7.88
C LEU A 194 14.53 10.95 9.15
N ASN A 195 15.74 10.46 9.46
CA ASN A 195 16.02 9.70 10.68
C ASN A 195 15.66 10.51 11.94
N GLY A 196 16.13 11.76 12.01
CA GLY A 196 15.87 12.62 13.16
C GLY A 196 14.38 12.85 13.40
N MET A 197 13.59 13.03 12.34
CA MET A 197 12.14 13.19 12.49
C MET A 197 11.43 11.90 12.92
N LEU A 198 11.82 10.74 12.38
CA LEU A 198 11.23 9.46 12.81
C LEU A 198 11.50 9.19 14.29
N VAL A 199 12.72 9.43 14.75
CA VAL A 199 13.10 9.20 16.14
C VAL A 199 12.46 10.23 17.08
N GLN A 200 12.46 11.52 16.69
CA GLN A 200 11.86 12.58 17.50
C GLN A 200 10.37 12.37 17.73
N GLU A 201 9.64 11.93 16.71
CA GLU A 201 8.19 11.68 16.79
C GLU A 201 7.85 10.28 17.31
N ASN A 202 8.86 9.49 17.71
CA ASN A 202 8.73 8.11 18.21
C ASN A 202 7.84 7.23 17.32
N ILE A 203 8.05 7.32 16.01
CA ILE A 203 7.30 6.55 15.03
C ILE A 203 7.73 5.07 15.11
N GLU A 204 6.80 4.17 15.42
CA GLU A 204 7.04 2.70 15.47
C GLU A 204 7.13 2.06 14.08
N LYS A 205 7.89 2.68 13.17
CA LYS A 205 8.21 2.21 11.83
C LYS A 205 9.65 2.57 11.50
N HIS A 206 10.33 1.69 10.77
CA HIS A 206 11.62 2.00 10.17
C HIS A 206 11.51 2.13 8.65
N ILE A 207 12.47 2.82 8.06
CA ILE A 207 12.56 3.04 6.62
C ILE A 207 13.92 2.55 6.13
N THR A 208 13.94 1.64 5.18
CA THR A 208 15.15 1.34 4.42
C THR A 208 15.28 2.33 3.27
N MET A 209 16.49 2.82 2.97
CA MET A 209 16.68 3.81 1.92
C MET A 209 18.04 3.72 1.26
N LEU A 210 18.08 3.93 -0.05
CA LEU A 210 19.28 4.34 -0.76
C LEU A 210 19.07 5.74 -1.35
N ALA A 211 19.94 6.67 -1.00
CA ALA A 211 19.94 8.03 -1.53
C ALA A 211 21.26 8.35 -2.22
N GLY A 212 21.23 9.10 -3.31
CA GLY A 212 22.43 9.43 -4.07
C GLY A 212 22.35 10.71 -4.88
N ILE A 213 23.52 11.15 -5.31
CA ILE A 213 23.71 12.26 -6.23
C ILE A 213 24.46 11.77 -7.45
N LEU A 214 24.00 12.21 -8.61
CA LEU A 214 24.69 12.01 -9.87
C LEU A 214 25.07 13.36 -10.47
N ASN A 215 26.37 13.54 -10.74
CA ASN A 215 26.87 14.66 -11.52
C ASN A 215 26.79 14.32 -13.02
N LEU A 216 26.04 15.11 -13.78
CA LEU A 216 25.73 14.89 -15.20
C LEU A 216 26.90 15.21 -16.14
N GLU A 217 27.88 16.00 -15.68
CA GLU A 217 29.08 16.36 -16.45
C GLU A 217 30.23 15.37 -16.20
N THR A 218 30.54 15.08 -14.94
CA THR A 218 31.65 14.19 -14.56
C THR A 218 31.24 12.72 -14.53
N HIS A 219 29.93 12.44 -14.54
CA HIS A 219 29.34 11.11 -14.38
C HIS A 219 29.68 10.44 -13.04
N ALA A 220 30.14 11.24 -12.07
CA ALA A 220 30.38 10.79 -10.70
C ALA A 220 29.04 10.53 -10.01
N LEU A 221 28.88 9.30 -9.56
CA LEU A 221 27.77 8.82 -8.75
C LEU A 221 28.25 8.70 -7.32
N LYS A 222 27.54 9.34 -6.39
CA LYS A 222 27.74 9.20 -4.95
C LYS A 222 26.46 8.70 -4.32
N TRP A 223 26.54 7.79 -3.35
CA TRP A 223 25.36 7.30 -2.66
C TRP A 223 25.66 6.88 -1.23
N SER A 224 24.59 6.82 -0.45
CA SER A 224 24.56 6.32 0.91
C SER A 224 23.36 5.39 1.05
N SER A 225 23.53 4.33 1.83
CA SER A 225 22.46 3.38 2.15
C SER A 225 22.15 3.44 3.64
N ALA A 226 20.89 3.24 3.98
CA ALA A 226 20.36 3.09 5.33
C ALA A 226 19.55 1.79 5.37
N GLY A 227 20.25 0.65 5.49
CA GLY A 227 19.63 -0.68 5.58
C GLY A 227 18.93 -1.19 4.33
N HIS A 228 19.13 -0.55 3.18
CA HIS A 228 18.39 -0.90 1.96
C HIS A 228 18.88 -2.20 1.31
N TYR A 229 17.92 -3.03 0.92
CA TYR A 229 18.11 -4.28 0.21
C TYR A 229 16.96 -4.43 -0.81
N PRO A 230 17.20 -5.00 -2.01
CA PRO A 230 18.46 -5.50 -2.56
C PRO A 230 19.52 -4.40 -2.81
N PRO A 231 20.82 -4.76 -2.89
CA PRO A 231 21.87 -3.79 -3.15
C PRO A 231 21.71 -3.18 -4.55
N PRO A 232 22.12 -1.93 -4.76
CA PRO A 232 22.11 -1.32 -6.08
C PRO A 232 23.05 -2.06 -7.04
N ILE A 233 22.69 -2.06 -8.32
CA ILE A 233 23.39 -2.80 -9.38
C ILE A 233 23.83 -1.82 -10.47
N ILE A 234 25.08 -1.95 -10.92
CA ILE A 234 25.58 -1.28 -12.13
C ILE A 234 25.74 -2.32 -13.23
N PHE A 235 25.13 -2.05 -14.38
CA PHE A 235 25.39 -2.75 -15.64
C PHE A 235 26.21 -1.86 -16.56
N GLU A 236 27.38 -2.34 -16.99
CA GLU A 236 28.24 -1.66 -17.97
C GLU A 236 28.38 -2.54 -19.22
N PRO A 237 28.50 -1.95 -20.42
CA PRO A 237 28.65 -2.73 -21.64
C PRO A 237 29.84 -3.70 -21.57
N ASN A 238 29.60 -4.96 -21.96
CA ASN A 238 30.61 -6.03 -22.01
C ASN A 238 31.29 -6.34 -20.67
N GLN A 239 30.67 -5.99 -19.54
CA GLN A 239 31.17 -6.30 -18.20
C GLN A 239 30.14 -7.13 -17.43
N ALA A 240 30.64 -7.88 -16.43
CA ALA A 240 29.77 -8.54 -15.48
C ALA A 240 29.00 -7.49 -14.62
N PRO A 241 27.77 -7.79 -14.18
CA PRO A 241 27.04 -6.92 -13.26
C PRO A 241 27.86 -6.62 -12.00
N ARG A 242 27.91 -5.34 -11.62
CA ARG A 242 28.56 -4.89 -10.39
C ARG A 242 27.51 -4.65 -9.32
N VAL A 243 27.49 -5.50 -8.30
CA VAL A 243 26.62 -5.37 -7.13
C VAL A 243 27.34 -4.53 -6.08
N LEU A 244 26.73 -3.44 -5.62
CA LEU A 244 27.37 -2.53 -4.66
C LEU A 244 26.81 -2.77 -3.27
N ASN A 245 27.39 -3.74 -2.56
CA ASN A 245 26.99 -4.06 -1.20
C ASN A 245 27.26 -2.89 -0.26
N THR A 246 26.26 -2.55 0.54
CA THR A 246 26.32 -1.51 1.57
C THR A 246 25.76 -2.06 2.87
N SER A 247 26.25 -1.59 4.02
CA SER A 247 25.72 -1.96 5.33
C SER A 247 25.48 -0.69 6.15
N SER A 248 24.27 -0.51 6.64
CA SER A 248 23.91 0.54 7.60
C SER A 248 22.57 0.17 8.25
N PHE A 249 22.21 0.84 9.34
CA PHE A 249 20.91 0.65 9.98
C PHE A 249 19.79 1.31 9.17
N PRO A 250 18.59 0.72 9.12
CA PRO A 250 17.39 1.42 8.70
C PRO A 250 17.14 2.69 9.52
N LEU A 251 16.49 3.69 8.90
CA LEU A 251 16.09 4.92 9.55
C LEU A 251 15.04 4.63 10.64
N GLY A 252 15.06 5.39 11.73
CA GLY A 252 14.12 5.28 12.85
C GLY A 252 14.54 4.30 13.95
N LEU A 253 15.58 3.47 13.72
CA LEU A 253 16.02 2.48 14.70
C LEU A 253 17.08 2.99 15.68
N THR A 254 17.81 4.06 15.35
CA THR A 254 18.85 4.64 16.19
C THR A 254 19.03 6.13 15.93
N GLU A 255 19.34 6.91 16.97
CA GLU A 255 19.73 8.33 16.84
C GLU A 255 21.11 8.47 16.19
N ASP A 256 22.02 7.55 16.51
CA ASP A 256 23.42 7.55 16.10
C ASP A 256 23.61 6.84 14.76
N LEU A 257 22.88 7.28 13.73
CA LEU A 257 22.99 6.72 12.40
C LEU A 257 24.27 7.21 11.70
N GLU A 258 25.24 6.31 11.55
CA GLU A 258 26.41 6.52 10.70
C GLU A 258 26.01 6.39 9.22
N VAL A 259 26.30 7.44 8.46
CA VAL A 259 25.99 7.51 7.03
C VAL A 259 27.30 7.45 6.25
N GLU A 260 27.61 6.27 5.72
CA GLU A 260 28.74 6.05 4.84
C GLU A 260 28.42 6.55 3.42
N GLU A 261 29.39 7.20 2.77
CA GLU A 261 29.30 7.66 1.38
C GLU A 261 30.19 6.80 0.50
N PHE A 262 29.60 6.23 -0.54
CA PHE A 262 30.27 5.49 -1.59
C PHE A 262 30.30 6.32 -2.87
N GLN A 263 31.29 6.06 -3.74
CA GLN A 263 31.38 6.75 -5.01
C GLN A 263 31.92 5.86 -6.13
N CYS A 264 31.46 6.14 -7.35
CA CYS A 264 32.04 5.60 -8.58
C CYS A 264 31.76 6.53 -9.76
N THR A 265 32.32 6.23 -10.93
CA THR A 265 32.01 6.94 -12.18
C THR A 265 31.28 5.99 -13.12
N LEU A 266 30.12 6.40 -13.63
CA LEU A 266 29.34 5.61 -14.58
C LEU A 266 29.94 5.72 -15.98
N THR A 267 30.31 4.59 -16.59
CA THR A 267 30.80 4.56 -17.97
C THR A 267 29.68 4.78 -18.99
N LYS A 268 30.05 5.05 -20.24
CA LYS A 268 29.11 5.25 -21.34
C LYS A 268 28.16 4.05 -21.45
N HIS A 269 26.87 4.33 -21.63
CA HIS A 269 25.79 3.33 -21.67
C HIS A 269 25.58 2.52 -20.37
N ALA A 270 26.23 2.89 -19.26
CA ALA A 270 26.00 2.23 -17.99
C ALA A 270 24.57 2.50 -17.46
N ARG A 271 24.02 1.51 -16.76
CA ARG A 271 22.76 1.60 -16.02
C ARG A 271 23.03 1.38 -14.55
N PHE A 272 22.71 2.36 -13.73
CA PHE A 272 22.60 2.20 -12.29
C PHE A 272 21.14 1.91 -11.94
N ILE A 273 20.88 0.89 -11.15
CA ILE A 273 19.52 0.45 -10.80
C ILE A 273 19.43 0.21 -9.29
N ILE A 274 18.33 0.70 -8.71
CA ILE A 274 17.91 0.42 -7.34
C ILE A 274 16.52 -0.20 -7.41
N CYS A 275 16.23 -1.18 -6.56
CA CYS A 275 14.93 -1.83 -6.46
C CYS A 275 14.54 -1.97 -4.99
N SER A 276 13.25 -1.91 -4.66
CA SER A 276 12.75 -2.45 -3.40
C SER A 276 12.85 -3.98 -3.37
N ASP A 277 12.68 -4.56 -2.18
CA ASP A 277 12.72 -6.00 -1.97
C ASP A 277 11.55 -6.75 -2.63
N GLY A 278 10.40 -6.10 -2.84
CA GLY A 278 9.30 -6.68 -3.62
C GLY A 278 9.67 -6.99 -5.07
N ALA A 279 10.77 -6.45 -5.62
CA ALA A 279 11.31 -6.88 -6.92
C ALA A 279 11.86 -8.33 -6.91
N LEU A 280 12.10 -8.91 -5.73
CA LEU A 280 12.58 -10.28 -5.55
C LEU A 280 11.44 -11.30 -5.50
N GLU A 281 10.26 -10.88 -5.03
CA GLU A 281 9.07 -11.72 -4.83
C GLU A 281 8.60 -12.52 -6.06
N PRO A 282 8.74 -12.01 -7.31
CA PRO A 282 8.36 -12.80 -8.49
C PRO A 282 9.23 -14.05 -8.72
N PHE A 283 10.34 -14.20 -8.02
CA PHE A 283 11.31 -15.27 -8.23
C PHE A 283 11.22 -16.35 -7.14
N SER A 284 11.49 -17.58 -7.55
CA SER A 284 11.49 -18.74 -6.65
C SER A 284 12.87 -19.01 -6.05
N GLY A 285 12.91 -19.59 -4.86
CA GLY A 285 14.14 -20.02 -4.19
C GLY A 285 14.45 -19.21 -2.94
N GLY A 286 15.68 -19.33 -2.44
CA GLY A 286 16.17 -18.48 -1.37
C GLY A 286 16.54 -17.09 -1.89
N LEU A 287 16.84 -16.18 -0.96
CA LEU A 287 17.13 -14.77 -1.26
C LEU A 287 18.26 -14.60 -2.30
N ASN A 288 19.29 -15.45 -2.24
CA ASN A 288 20.41 -15.41 -3.19
C ASN A 288 20.01 -15.87 -4.59
N GLU A 289 19.19 -16.91 -4.70
CA GLU A 289 18.65 -17.38 -5.97
C GLU A 289 17.69 -16.35 -6.59
N GLN A 290 16.82 -15.75 -5.77
CA GLN A 290 15.92 -14.68 -6.20
C GLN A 290 16.69 -13.46 -6.70
N PHE A 291 17.70 -13.01 -5.94
CA PHE A 291 18.55 -11.88 -6.34
C PHE A 291 19.31 -12.17 -7.64
N SER A 292 19.84 -13.38 -7.81
CA SER A 292 20.53 -13.78 -9.04
C SER A 292 19.60 -13.75 -10.26
N GLN A 293 18.35 -14.20 -10.09
CA GLN A 293 17.31 -14.11 -11.13
C GLN A 293 16.94 -12.66 -11.44
N LEU A 294 16.74 -11.82 -10.42
CA LEU A 294 16.50 -10.39 -10.59
C LEU A 294 17.61 -9.72 -11.40
N VAL A 295 18.87 -9.93 -11.02
CA VAL A 295 20.04 -9.40 -11.75
C VAL A 295 20.01 -9.83 -13.21
N TYR A 296 19.76 -11.11 -13.49
CA TYR A 296 19.65 -11.63 -14.85
C TYR A 296 18.55 -10.94 -15.66
N HIS A 297 17.35 -10.79 -15.09
CA HIS A 297 16.23 -10.15 -15.77
C HIS A 297 16.44 -8.64 -15.99
N LEU A 298 17.03 -7.93 -15.01
CA LEU A 298 17.35 -6.52 -15.14
C LEU A 298 18.44 -6.27 -16.19
N GLN A 299 19.46 -7.12 -16.25
CA GLN A 299 20.54 -7.05 -17.25
C GLN A 299 19.99 -7.19 -18.66
N ASN A 300 19.12 -8.18 -18.87
CA ASN A 300 18.52 -8.49 -20.17
C ASN A 300 17.30 -7.61 -20.51
N GLN A 301 16.93 -6.66 -19.63
CA GLN A 301 15.73 -5.81 -19.78
C GLN A 301 14.45 -6.65 -19.98
N SER A 302 14.39 -7.82 -19.35
CA SER A 302 13.29 -8.78 -19.44
C SER A 302 12.47 -8.86 -18.15
N PHE A 303 12.80 -8.05 -17.13
CA PHE A 303 11.99 -7.95 -15.92
C PHE A 303 10.59 -7.44 -16.28
N ARG A 304 9.57 -8.18 -15.85
CA ARG A 304 8.16 -7.82 -15.96
C ARG A 304 7.56 -8.02 -14.59
N ALA A 305 7.10 -6.94 -13.99
CA ALA A 305 6.33 -7.04 -12.76
C ALA A 305 5.03 -7.84 -13.05
N PRO A 306 4.69 -8.85 -12.23
CA PRO A 306 3.42 -9.56 -12.33
C PRO A 306 2.22 -8.61 -12.25
N GLU A 307 1.05 -8.97 -12.77
CA GLU A 307 -0.17 -8.14 -12.58
C GLU A 307 -0.58 -8.03 -11.10
N HIS A 308 -0.33 -9.08 -10.33
CA HIS A 308 -0.55 -9.13 -8.89
C HIS A 308 0.77 -9.42 -8.20
N VAL A 309 1.22 -8.48 -7.37
CA VAL A 309 2.48 -8.56 -6.63
C VAL A 309 2.18 -8.81 -5.15
N ALA A 310 2.94 -9.69 -4.52
CA ALA A 310 2.77 -10.03 -3.10
C ALA A 310 3.22 -8.88 -2.18
N ASP A 311 4.19 -8.09 -2.67
CA ASP A 311 4.70 -6.90 -2.02
C ASP A 311 4.89 -5.77 -3.04
N ASP A 312 5.04 -4.55 -2.55
CA ASP A 312 5.23 -3.36 -3.37
C ASP A 312 6.51 -3.45 -4.21
N ILE A 313 6.47 -2.95 -5.44
CA ILE A 313 7.63 -2.92 -6.33
C ILE A 313 7.91 -1.50 -6.77
N ALA A 314 9.03 -0.95 -6.30
CA ALA A 314 9.65 0.25 -6.85
C ALA A 314 10.98 -0.09 -7.50
N ILE A 315 11.21 0.42 -8.71
CA ILE A 315 12.50 0.38 -9.38
C ILE A 315 12.83 1.78 -9.88
N LEU A 316 14.06 2.22 -9.62
CA LEU A 316 14.61 3.46 -10.15
C LEU A 316 15.91 3.14 -10.90
N SER A 317 15.97 3.51 -12.18
CA SER A 317 17.17 3.35 -13.00
C SER A 317 17.64 4.67 -13.58
N LEU A 318 18.93 4.92 -13.46
CA LEU A 318 19.65 6.00 -14.12
C LEU A 318 20.50 5.40 -15.23
N ARG A 319 20.10 5.63 -16.48
CA ARG A 319 20.80 5.14 -17.67
C ARG A 319 21.58 6.26 -18.34
N ARG A 320 22.90 6.12 -18.40
CA ARG A 320 23.75 7.00 -19.21
C ARG A 320 23.54 6.70 -20.69
N MET A 321 23.38 7.73 -21.52
CA MET A 321 23.05 7.58 -22.94
C MET A 321 24.28 7.64 -23.87
N ASN A 322 25.37 8.30 -23.46
CA ASN A 322 26.51 8.60 -24.34
C ASN A 322 27.89 8.35 -23.73
#